data_AF-G4YIZ9-F1
#
_entry.id   AF-G4YIZ9-F1
#
_cell.length_a   1.000
_cell.length_b   1.000
_cell.length_c   1.000
_cell.angle_alpha   90.00
_cell.angle_beta   90.00
_cell.angle_gamma   90.00
#
_symmetry.space_group_name_H-M   'P 1'
#
loop_
_entity.id
_entity.type
_entity.pdbx_description
1 polymer ?
#
loop_
_entity_poly.entity_id
_entity_poly.type
_entity_poly.pdbx_seq_one_letter_code
_entity_poly.pdbx_strand_id
1 'polypeptide(L)'
;MILPAFVELVRGQTADDYRPNKNLVPGVLNEVCKGYAHLEELQRIVQGGIEVRLSKTPPRQVQRPPNHGSARDRLNVLRKNIRKEQDAGRCLVLDRDLLKQWPEIIISPFRVVDKGNEDANVSGRTIHNLSYPEGTSINDYTDQDSITKPEYTHCDAVAAEILRSKRAHPRTRVCVMAGDVASAFRNISIHSNSVYLFGGHIEEDDDIVIELAAPFGWAGSPGFYEIAGG
;
A
#
# COMPACT_ATOMS: atom_id res chain seq x y z
N MET A 1 -6.82 6.48 -23.97
CA MET A 1 -6.58 5.19 -23.28
C MET A 1 -7.19 5.27 -21.89
N ILE A 2 -7.98 4.29 -21.46
CA ILE A 2 -8.52 4.28 -20.09
C ILE A 2 -7.41 4.00 -19.07
N LEU A 3 -7.58 4.43 -17.82
CA LEU A 3 -6.54 4.30 -16.79
C LEU A 3 -6.07 2.85 -16.57
N PRO A 4 -6.96 1.82 -16.46
CA PRO A 4 -6.50 0.45 -16.25
C PRO A 4 -5.56 -0.05 -17.36
N ALA A 5 -5.93 0.17 -18.62
CA ALA A 5 -5.12 -0.21 -19.77
C ALA A 5 -3.75 0.50 -19.80
N PHE A 6 -3.69 1.76 -19.34
CA PHE A 6 -2.44 2.49 -19.21
C PHE A 6 -1.55 1.88 -18.12
N VAL A 7 -2.11 1.55 -16.96
CA VAL A 7 -1.37 0.92 -15.85
C VAL A 7 -0.88 -0.48 -16.22
N GLU A 8 -1.71 -1.28 -16.89
CA GLU A 8 -1.35 -2.59 -17.42
C GLU A 8 -0.18 -2.50 -18.40
N LEU A 9 -0.23 -1.52 -19.32
CA LEU A 9 0.86 -1.26 -20.26
C LEU A 9 2.18 -0.94 -19.53
N VAL A 10 2.15 -0.04 -18.54
CA VAL A 10 3.35 0.34 -17.77
C VAL A 10 3.93 -0.83 -17.00
N ARG A 11 3.09 -1.74 -16.49
CA ARG A 11 3.52 -2.94 -15.76
C ARG A 11 3.91 -4.12 -16.65
N GLY A 12 3.71 -4.03 -17.96
CA GLY A 12 3.89 -5.16 -18.86
C GLY A 12 2.91 -6.31 -18.54
N GLN A 13 1.68 -5.99 -18.16
CA GLN A 13 0.61 -6.98 -18.05
C GLN A 13 0.17 -7.36 -19.47
N THR A 14 0.31 -8.65 -19.79
CA THR A 14 -0.02 -9.21 -21.11
C THR A 14 -1.01 -10.36 -20.95
N ALA A 15 -1.55 -10.86 -22.06
CA ALA A 15 -2.41 -12.04 -22.04
C ALA A 15 -1.67 -13.29 -21.50
N ASP A 16 -0.36 -13.42 -21.77
CA ASP A 16 0.45 -14.55 -21.31
C ASP A 16 0.91 -14.41 -19.86
N ASP A 17 1.11 -13.17 -19.40
CA ASP A 17 1.48 -12.87 -18.03
C ASP A 17 0.80 -11.57 -17.56
N TYR A 18 -0.36 -11.74 -16.93
CA TYR A 18 -1.16 -10.63 -16.42
C TYR A 18 -0.73 -10.13 -15.02
N ARG A 19 0.28 -10.75 -14.39
CA ARG A 19 0.67 -10.42 -13.02
C ARG A 19 1.16 -8.98 -12.93
N PRO A 20 0.69 -8.17 -11.97
CA PRO A 20 1.19 -6.81 -11.78
C PRO A 20 2.57 -6.79 -11.11
N ASN A 21 2.90 -7.80 -10.30
CA ASN A 21 4.22 -7.98 -9.69
C ASN A 21 4.88 -9.24 -10.24
N LYS A 22 5.85 -9.06 -11.16
CA LYS A 22 6.51 -10.18 -11.85
C LYS A 22 7.38 -11.05 -10.95
N ASN A 23 7.79 -10.51 -9.79
CA ASN A 23 8.62 -11.22 -8.82
C ASN A 23 7.83 -12.26 -8.03
N LEU A 24 6.50 -12.17 -7.97
CA LEU A 24 5.65 -13.15 -7.30
C LEU A 24 5.21 -14.21 -8.31
N VAL A 25 5.71 -15.43 -8.18
CA VAL A 25 5.48 -16.53 -9.12
C VAL A 25 4.43 -17.51 -8.57
N PRO A 26 3.22 -17.57 -9.16
CA PRO A 26 2.14 -18.47 -8.74
C PRO A 26 2.57 -19.92 -8.49
N GLY A 27 3.32 -20.51 -9.43
CA GLY A 27 3.78 -21.90 -9.32
C GLY A 27 4.70 -22.14 -8.13
N VAL A 28 5.59 -21.19 -7.84
CA VAL A 28 6.48 -21.28 -6.66
C VAL A 28 5.67 -21.18 -5.37
N LEU A 29 4.74 -20.22 -5.30
CA LEU A 29 3.88 -20.03 -4.13
C LEU A 29 3.01 -21.26 -3.82
N ASN A 30 2.50 -21.95 -4.84
CA ASN A 30 1.75 -23.19 -4.64
C ASN A 30 2.56 -24.29 -3.94
N GLU A 31 3.85 -24.39 -4.25
CA GLU A 31 4.72 -25.39 -3.63
C GLU A 31 5.19 -24.96 -2.24
N VAL A 32 5.68 -23.72 -2.09
CA VAL A 32 6.29 -23.26 -0.83
C VAL A 32 5.27 -22.91 0.24
N CYS A 33 4.05 -22.51 -0.15
CA CYS A 33 2.95 -22.19 0.77
C CYS A 33 1.89 -23.30 0.80
N LYS A 34 2.24 -24.54 0.45
CA LYS A 34 1.29 -25.66 0.45
C LYS A 34 0.68 -25.86 1.85
N GLY A 35 -0.66 -25.85 1.90
CA GLY A 35 -1.41 -25.98 3.15
C GLY A 35 -1.57 -24.68 3.94
N TYR A 36 -1.06 -23.56 3.43
CA TYR A 36 -1.32 -22.24 3.99
C TYR A 36 -2.80 -21.85 3.78
N ALA A 37 -3.45 -21.39 4.85
CA ALA A 37 -4.88 -21.13 4.87
C ALA A 37 -5.33 -20.11 3.81
N HIS A 38 -4.51 -19.10 3.53
CA HIS A 38 -4.83 -18.04 2.57
C HIS A 38 -4.20 -18.24 1.19
N LEU A 39 -3.73 -19.45 0.85
CA LEU A 39 -3.05 -19.69 -0.43
C LEU A 39 -3.90 -19.29 -1.65
N GLU A 40 -5.20 -19.61 -1.66
CA GLU A 40 -6.09 -19.26 -2.78
C GLU A 40 -6.27 -17.73 -2.92
N GLU A 41 -6.35 -17.01 -1.80
CA GLU A 41 -6.41 -15.55 -1.77
C GLU A 41 -5.11 -14.92 -2.26
N LEU A 42 -3.98 -15.43 -1.77
CA LEU A 42 -2.65 -15.00 -2.19
C LEU A 42 -2.47 -15.21 -3.70
N GLN A 43 -2.88 -16.36 -4.25
CA GLN A 43 -2.82 -16.63 -5.68
C GLN A 43 -3.62 -15.60 -6.49
N ARG A 44 -4.83 -15.24 -6.06
CA ARG A 44 -5.63 -14.20 -6.73
C ARG A 44 -4.94 -12.84 -6.72
N ILE A 45 -4.38 -12.43 -5.58
CA ILE A 45 -3.64 -11.17 -5.44
C ILE A 45 -2.38 -11.16 -6.32
N VAL A 46 -1.66 -12.28 -6.39
CA VAL A 46 -0.44 -12.37 -7.21
C VAL A 46 -0.78 -12.30 -8.71
N GLN A 47 -1.91 -12.87 -9.12
CA GLN A 47 -2.33 -12.92 -10.52
C GLN A 47 -2.85 -11.58 -11.04
N GLY A 48 -3.58 -10.80 -10.23
CA GLY A 48 -4.21 -9.56 -10.69
C GLY A 48 -3.90 -8.31 -9.87
N GLY A 49 -3.39 -8.47 -8.65
CA GLY A 49 -3.31 -7.41 -7.64
C GLY A 49 -4.57 -7.36 -6.78
N ILE A 50 -4.56 -6.48 -5.78
CA ILE A 50 -5.70 -6.27 -4.88
C ILE A 50 -6.78 -5.49 -5.63
N GLU A 51 -7.94 -6.11 -5.82
CA GLU A 51 -9.15 -5.44 -6.27
C GLU A 51 -9.88 -4.87 -5.04
N VAL A 52 -9.90 -3.53 -4.93
CA VAL A 52 -10.47 -2.84 -3.78
C VAL A 52 -11.99 -2.89 -3.85
N ARG A 53 -12.62 -3.47 -2.83
CA ARG A 53 -14.07 -3.44 -2.68
C ARG A 53 -14.50 -2.20 -1.92
N LEU A 54 -15.58 -1.60 -2.39
CA LEU A 54 -16.14 -0.37 -1.84
C LEU A 54 -17.55 -0.65 -1.34
N SER A 55 -17.88 -0.17 -0.15
CA SER A 55 -19.24 -0.23 0.41
C SER A 55 -20.18 0.70 -0.36
N LYS A 56 -19.62 1.78 -0.92
CA LYS A 56 -20.30 2.74 -1.79
C LYS A 56 -19.29 3.37 -2.75
N THR A 57 -19.72 3.66 -3.98
CA THR A 57 -18.89 4.39 -4.94
C THR A 57 -18.65 5.83 -4.47
N PRO A 58 -17.39 6.28 -4.34
CA PRO A 58 -17.08 7.67 -4.04
C PRO A 58 -17.56 8.58 -5.17
N PRO A 59 -18.08 9.78 -4.86
CA PRO A 59 -18.48 10.73 -5.88
C PRO A 59 -17.26 11.22 -6.67
N ARG A 60 -17.47 11.58 -7.93
CA ARG A 60 -16.43 12.25 -8.73
C ARG A 60 -16.07 13.58 -8.09
N GLN A 61 -14.77 13.84 -7.94
CA GLN A 61 -14.29 15.09 -7.38
C GLN A 61 -14.35 16.21 -8.41
N VAL A 62 -15.25 17.17 -8.19
CA VAL A 62 -15.28 18.43 -8.93
C VAL A 62 -14.14 19.34 -8.47
N GLN A 63 -13.94 19.41 -7.15
CA GLN A 63 -12.82 20.05 -6.51
C GLN A 63 -12.01 19.00 -5.76
N ARG A 64 -10.69 19.05 -5.92
CA ARG A 64 -9.74 18.14 -5.27
C ARG A 64 -9.11 18.86 -4.08
N PRO A 65 -8.92 18.18 -2.94
CA PRO A 65 -8.35 18.80 -1.75
C PRO A 65 -6.89 19.18 -2.00
N PRO A 66 -6.40 20.32 -1.50
CA PRO A 66 -4.98 20.64 -1.53
C PRO A 66 -4.22 19.77 -0.55
N ASN A 67 -2.91 19.63 -0.76
CA ASN A 67 -2.02 19.01 0.22
C ASN A 67 -2.05 19.76 1.57
N HIS A 68 -1.82 19.02 2.66
CA HIS A 68 -1.69 19.62 3.99
C HIS A 68 -0.52 20.59 4.02
N GLY A 69 -0.58 21.63 4.89
CA GLY A 69 0.48 22.63 5.02
C GLY A 69 1.87 22.01 5.14
N SER A 70 2.00 20.97 5.98
CA SER A 70 3.30 20.31 6.17
C SER A 70 3.90 19.66 4.93
N ALA A 71 3.09 19.25 3.95
CA ALA A 71 3.59 18.74 2.67
C ALA A 71 4.02 19.86 1.71
N ARG A 72 3.24 20.95 1.66
CA ARG A 72 3.55 22.14 0.85
C ARG A 72 4.82 22.85 1.36
N ASP A 73 4.93 23.00 2.67
CA ASP A 73 6.09 23.65 3.33
C ASP A 73 7.38 22.83 3.17
N ARG A 74 7.26 21.51 2.97
CA ARG A 74 8.39 20.56 2.89
C ARG A 74 8.38 19.79 1.57
N LEU A 75 8.17 20.54 0.49
CA LEU A 75 8.05 20.03 -0.87
C LEU A 75 9.27 19.21 -1.32
N ASN A 76 10.47 19.59 -0.90
CA ASN A 76 11.69 18.82 -1.15
C ASN A 76 11.63 17.40 -0.58
N VAL A 77 11.08 17.23 0.63
CA VAL A 77 10.90 15.92 1.28
C VAL A 77 9.80 15.13 0.57
N LEU A 78 8.69 15.79 0.22
CA LEU A 78 7.60 15.18 -0.53
C LEU A 78 8.10 14.61 -1.88
N ARG A 79 8.75 15.45 -2.70
CA ARG A 79 9.34 15.07 -3.99
C ARG A 79 10.33 13.93 -3.85
N LYS A 80 11.25 14.02 -2.87
CA LYS A 80 12.26 12.97 -2.61
C LYS A 80 11.61 11.62 -2.30
N ASN A 81 10.59 11.61 -1.45
CA ASN A 81 9.91 10.38 -1.06
C ASN A 81 9.09 9.80 -2.22
N ILE A 82 8.36 10.63 -2.97
CA ILE A 82 7.61 10.19 -4.16
C ILE A 82 8.56 9.65 -5.22
N ARG A 83 9.68 10.34 -5.49
CA ARG A 83 10.70 9.87 -6.43
C ARG A 83 11.23 8.49 -6.05
N LYS A 84 11.49 8.26 -4.75
CA LYS A 84 11.92 6.94 -4.26
C LYS A 84 10.89 5.84 -4.54
N GLU A 85 9.60 6.13 -4.38
CA GLU A 85 8.52 5.18 -4.67
C GLU A 85 8.35 4.97 -6.19
N GLN A 86 8.54 6.02 -6.98
CA GLN A 86 8.54 5.96 -8.45
C GLN A 86 9.69 5.10 -8.98
N ASP A 87 10.92 5.33 -8.50
CA ASP A 87 12.12 4.57 -8.89
C ASP A 87 11.98 3.08 -8.56
N ALA A 88 11.19 2.76 -7.53
CA ALA A 88 10.87 1.39 -7.16
C ALA A 88 9.66 0.78 -7.91
N GLY A 89 9.06 1.53 -8.86
CA GLY A 89 7.90 1.09 -9.64
C GLY A 89 6.59 1.00 -8.84
N ARG A 90 6.51 1.68 -7.69
CA ARG A 90 5.38 1.58 -6.76
C ARG A 90 4.36 2.69 -6.88
N CYS A 91 4.69 3.75 -7.60
CA CYS A 91 3.75 4.78 -8.02
C CYS A 91 4.10 5.31 -9.41
N LEU A 92 3.13 5.96 -10.05
CA LEU A 92 3.33 6.77 -11.25
C LEU A 92 3.32 8.24 -10.86
N VAL A 93 4.17 9.03 -11.51
CA VAL A 93 4.12 10.50 -11.46
C VAL A 93 3.87 10.97 -12.88
N LEU A 94 2.75 11.66 -13.10
CA LEU A 94 2.24 12.01 -14.42
C LEU A 94 1.73 13.45 -14.42
N ASP A 95 1.68 14.07 -15.60
CA ASP A 95 1.11 15.40 -15.76
C ASP A 95 -0.36 15.46 -15.29
N ARG A 96 -0.68 16.49 -14.52
CA ARG A 96 -2.01 16.72 -13.94
C ARG A 96 -3.12 16.85 -14.98
N ASP A 97 -2.81 17.26 -16.21
CA ASP A 97 -3.79 17.36 -17.29
C ASP A 97 -4.42 16.01 -17.64
N LEU A 98 -3.77 14.89 -17.28
CA LEU A 98 -4.36 13.56 -17.42
C LEU A 98 -5.62 13.36 -16.55
N LEU A 99 -5.87 14.19 -15.54
CA LEU A 99 -7.15 14.19 -14.81
C LEU A 99 -8.34 14.59 -15.71
N LYS A 100 -8.10 15.31 -16.82
CA LYS A 100 -9.13 15.59 -17.84
C LYS A 100 -9.54 14.30 -18.56
N GLN A 101 -8.58 13.38 -18.75
CA GLN A 101 -8.80 12.08 -19.39
C GLN A 101 -9.32 11.03 -18.40
N TRP A 102 -8.89 11.09 -17.14
CA TRP A 102 -9.28 10.17 -16.07
C TRP A 102 -9.95 10.91 -14.90
N PRO A 103 -11.15 11.47 -15.13
CA PRO A 103 -11.87 12.22 -14.10
C PRO A 103 -12.31 11.37 -12.90
N GLU A 104 -12.26 10.03 -13.02
CA GLU A 104 -12.52 9.08 -11.96
C GLU A 104 -11.44 9.04 -10.86
N ILE A 105 -10.22 9.52 -11.14
CA ILE A 105 -9.13 9.51 -10.14
C ILE A 105 -9.53 10.36 -8.92
N ILE A 106 -9.51 9.71 -7.76
CA ILE A 106 -9.73 10.32 -6.46
C ILE A 106 -8.39 10.77 -5.90
N ILE A 107 -8.28 12.06 -5.61
CA ILE A 107 -7.13 12.70 -4.97
C ILE A 107 -7.39 12.81 -3.47
N SER A 108 -6.50 12.21 -2.69
CA SER A 108 -6.35 12.42 -1.25
C SER A 108 -5.05 13.19 -0.97
N PRO A 109 -5.04 14.10 0.02
CA PRO A 109 -3.92 14.99 0.22
C PRO A 109 -2.73 14.26 0.84
N PHE A 110 -1.52 14.71 0.50
CA PHE A 110 -0.31 14.33 1.21
C PHE A 110 -0.09 15.22 2.44
N ARG A 111 0.61 14.65 3.43
CA ARG A 111 1.23 15.40 4.53
C ARG A 111 2.64 14.87 4.76
N VAL A 112 3.55 15.71 5.23
CA VAL A 112 4.88 15.28 5.67
C VAL A 112 4.95 15.39 7.20
N VAL A 113 5.54 14.38 7.84
CA VAL A 113 5.80 14.36 9.29
C VAL A 113 7.27 14.09 9.57
N ASP A 114 7.74 14.50 10.74
CA ASP A 114 9.15 14.35 11.11
C ASP A 114 9.55 12.90 11.29
N LYS A 115 10.78 12.61 10.86
CA LYS A 115 11.41 11.31 11.06
C LYS A 115 12.40 11.42 12.21
N GLY A 116 11.89 11.56 13.44
CA GLY A 116 12.67 11.51 14.68
C GLY A 116 14.03 12.20 14.62
N ASN A 117 15.10 11.44 14.87
CA ASN A 117 16.49 11.90 15.03
C ASN A 117 17.17 12.53 13.77
N GLU A 118 16.43 12.83 12.70
CA GLU A 118 16.96 13.41 11.47
C GLU A 118 16.49 14.87 11.32
N ASP A 119 17.26 15.69 10.61
CA ASP A 119 16.87 17.08 10.34
C ASP A 119 15.55 17.13 9.56
N ALA A 120 14.53 17.72 10.19
CA ALA A 120 13.19 17.87 9.64
C ALA A 120 13.16 18.62 8.31
N ASN A 121 14.14 19.48 8.01
CA ASN A 121 14.17 20.21 6.74
C ASN A 121 14.49 19.31 5.54
N VAL A 122 15.18 18.18 5.76
CA VAL A 122 15.66 17.28 4.69
C VAL A 122 15.13 15.85 4.82
N SER A 123 14.52 15.51 5.95
CA SER A 123 13.99 14.18 6.22
C SER A 123 12.63 14.20 6.89
N GLY A 124 11.73 13.37 6.38
CA GLY A 124 10.39 13.18 6.91
C GLY A 124 9.70 12.00 6.23
N ARG A 125 8.59 11.58 6.79
CA ARG A 125 7.71 10.56 6.18
C ARG A 125 6.58 11.26 5.45
N THR A 126 6.42 10.93 4.18
CA THR A 126 5.21 11.31 3.41
C THR A 126 4.09 10.35 3.78
N ILE A 127 2.94 10.90 4.15
CA ILE A 127 1.72 10.17 4.43
C ILE A 127 0.69 10.57 3.38
N HIS A 128 0.14 9.58 2.68
CA HIS A 128 -1.05 9.74 1.84
C HIS A 128 -2.27 9.68 2.76
N ASN A 129 -2.96 10.81 2.95
CA ASN A 129 -4.01 10.91 3.95
C ASN A 129 -5.34 10.36 3.42
N LEU A 130 -5.44 9.03 3.40
CA LEU A 130 -6.60 8.28 2.90
C LEU A 130 -7.79 8.24 3.87
N SER A 131 -7.65 8.85 5.05
CA SER A 131 -8.72 9.09 6.03
C SER A 131 -9.25 10.54 5.99
N TYR A 132 -8.91 11.31 4.95
CA TYR A 132 -9.38 12.69 4.79
C TYR A 132 -10.21 12.89 3.51
N PRO A 133 -11.27 13.70 3.56
CA PRO A 133 -11.90 14.23 4.77
C PRO A 133 -12.69 13.14 5.50
N GLU A 134 -12.81 13.26 6.82
CA GLU A 134 -13.53 12.29 7.65
C GLU A 134 -14.99 12.12 7.16
N GLY A 135 -15.47 10.87 7.13
CA GLY A 135 -16.80 10.49 6.68
C GLY A 135 -16.98 10.37 5.16
N THR A 136 -16.03 10.86 4.37
CA THR A 136 -16.05 10.75 2.89
C THR A 136 -14.67 10.47 2.29
N SER A 137 -13.78 9.89 3.08
CA SER A 137 -12.44 9.48 2.66
C SER A 137 -12.44 8.12 1.95
N ILE A 138 -11.32 7.74 1.33
CA ILE A 138 -11.17 6.41 0.74
C ILE A 138 -11.37 5.31 1.79
N ASN A 139 -10.90 5.51 3.01
CA ASN A 139 -11.11 4.56 4.09
C ASN A 139 -12.59 4.44 4.48
N ASP A 140 -13.35 5.53 4.44
CA ASP A 140 -14.80 5.51 4.71
C ASP A 140 -15.58 4.77 3.60
N TYR A 141 -15.13 4.85 2.36
CA TYR A 141 -15.74 4.16 1.21
C TYR A 141 -15.26 2.71 1.04
N THR A 142 -14.14 2.32 1.65
CA THR A 142 -13.62 0.95 1.57
C THR A 142 -14.57 0.02 2.31
N ASP A 143 -14.94 -1.09 1.68
CA ASP A 143 -15.75 -2.14 2.30
C ASP A 143 -14.94 -2.87 3.38
N GLN A 144 -15.20 -2.51 4.64
CA GLN A 144 -14.47 -3.08 5.79
C GLN A 144 -14.77 -4.57 5.99
N ASP A 145 -15.92 -5.06 5.53
CA ASP A 145 -16.30 -6.47 5.65
C ASP A 145 -15.58 -7.35 4.61
N SER A 146 -15.00 -6.73 3.57
CA SER A 146 -14.19 -7.42 2.57
C SER A 146 -12.73 -7.65 2.97
N ILE A 147 -12.28 -7.02 4.05
CA ILE A 147 -10.88 -7.04 4.48
C ILE A 147 -10.69 -8.19 5.49
N THR A 148 -9.72 -9.07 5.22
CA THR A 148 -9.28 -10.07 6.20
C THR A 148 -8.79 -9.36 7.46
N LYS A 149 -9.41 -9.65 8.59
CA LYS A 149 -9.03 -9.05 9.88
C LYS A 149 -7.81 -9.80 10.41
N PRO A 150 -6.65 -9.14 10.59
CA PRO A 150 -5.49 -9.80 11.17
C PRO A 150 -5.79 -10.23 12.60
N GLU A 151 -5.39 -11.45 12.95
CA GLU A 151 -5.50 -11.95 14.32
C GLU A 151 -4.21 -11.66 15.08
N TYR A 152 -4.20 -10.56 15.84
CA TYR A 152 -3.05 -10.23 16.66
C TYR A 152 -3.08 -10.99 17.99
N THR A 153 -2.03 -11.75 18.25
CA THR A 153 -1.77 -12.24 19.61
C THR A 153 -1.13 -11.14 20.44
N HIS A 154 -1.57 -10.97 21.68
CA HIS A 154 -0.98 -9.99 22.58
C HIS A 154 0.50 -10.34 22.88
N CYS A 155 1.33 -9.32 23.09
CA CYS A 155 2.80 -9.50 23.17
C CYS A 155 3.26 -10.35 24.37
N ASP A 156 2.39 -10.53 25.37
CA ASP A 156 2.62 -11.41 26.51
C ASP A 156 2.72 -12.89 26.10
N ALA A 157 2.03 -13.32 25.04
CA ALA A 157 2.15 -14.69 24.53
C ALA A 157 3.59 -14.99 24.07
N VAL A 158 4.24 -14.03 23.41
CA VAL A 158 5.65 -14.16 23.01
C VAL A 158 6.55 -14.26 24.25
N ALA A 159 6.32 -13.41 25.25
CA ALA A 159 7.08 -13.46 26.51
C ALA A 159 6.85 -14.78 27.27
N ALA A 160 5.60 -15.24 27.34
CA ALA A 160 5.22 -16.50 27.97
C ALA A 160 5.89 -17.70 27.28
N GLU A 161 5.94 -17.69 25.95
CA GLU A 161 6.59 -18.74 25.17
C GLU A 161 8.11 -18.76 25.39
N ILE A 162 8.76 -17.59 25.45
CA ILE A 162 10.19 -17.48 25.80
C ILE A 162 10.45 -18.10 27.19
N LEU A 163 9.65 -17.74 28.19
CA LEU A 163 9.78 -18.25 29.55
C LEU A 163 9.49 -19.75 29.64
N ARG A 164 8.47 -20.25 28.92
CA ARG A 164 8.14 -21.67 28.81
C ARG A 164 9.30 -22.44 28.20
N SER A 165 9.81 -21.98 27.05
CA SER A 165 10.94 -22.59 26.36
C SER A 165 12.21 -22.61 27.20
N LYS A 166 12.48 -21.54 27.98
CA LYS A 166 13.64 -21.49 28.89
C LYS A 166 13.50 -22.47 30.06
N ARG A 167 12.29 -22.63 30.62
CA ARG A 167 12.03 -23.62 31.68
C ARG A 167 12.14 -25.05 31.19
N ALA A 168 11.67 -25.34 29.97
CA ALA A 168 11.77 -26.66 29.37
C ALA A 168 13.21 -27.05 29.01
N HIS A 169 14.07 -26.07 28.68
CA HIS A 169 15.46 -26.30 28.25
C HIS A 169 16.45 -25.47 29.08
N PRO A 170 16.60 -25.75 30.39
CA PRO A 170 17.32 -24.86 31.33
C PRO A 170 18.80 -24.68 30.98
N ARG A 171 19.44 -25.72 30.42
CA ARG A 171 20.85 -25.72 30.02
C ARG A 171 21.10 -25.28 28.57
N THR A 172 20.04 -25.02 27.81
CA THR A 172 20.15 -24.58 26.42
C THR A 172 20.00 -23.06 26.35
N ARG A 173 20.74 -22.44 25.43
CA ARG A 173 20.52 -21.04 25.07
C ARG A 173 19.28 -20.96 24.18
N VAL A 174 18.22 -20.37 24.70
CA VAL A 174 17.03 -20.03 23.92
C VAL A 174 17.29 -18.69 23.24
N CYS A 175 17.10 -18.63 21.92
CA CYS A 175 17.27 -17.41 21.12
C CYS A 175 15.96 -17.13 20.38
N VAL A 176 15.61 -15.85 20.26
CA VAL A 176 14.47 -15.39 19.47
C VAL A 176 15.02 -14.78 18.19
N MET A 177 14.44 -15.19 17.06
CA MET A 177 14.66 -14.53 15.78
C MET A 177 13.48 -13.60 15.52
N ALA A 178 13.78 -12.32 15.30
CA ALA A 178 12.80 -11.34 14.88
C ALA A 178 13.29 -10.72 13.56
N GLY A 179 12.36 -10.47 12.65
CA GLY A 179 12.62 -9.84 11.37
C GLY A 179 11.58 -8.76 11.09
N ASP A 180 12.00 -7.68 10.44
CA ASP A 180 11.12 -6.66 9.89
C ASP A 180 11.09 -6.78 8.37
N VAL A 181 9.90 -6.71 7.78
CA VAL A 181 9.74 -6.69 6.32
C VAL A 181 9.63 -5.24 5.88
N ALA A 182 10.75 -4.70 5.37
CA ALA A 182 10.81 -3.33 4.90
C ALA A 182 9.75 -3.09 3.82
N SER A 183 8.94 -2.05 4.01
CA SER A 183 7.86 -1.67 3.08
C SER A 183 6.85 -2.80 2.82
N ALA A 184 6.59 -3.66 3.81
CA ALA A 184 5.63 -4.77 3.81
C ALA A 184 4.46 -4.63 2.80
N PHE A 185 3.59 -3.64 2.99
CA PHE A 185 2.38 -3.45 2.17
C PHE A 185 2.69 -3.11 0.72
N ARG A 186 3.79 -2.38 0.50
CA ARG A 186 4.25 -1.88 -0.80
C ARG A 186 4.79 -2.98 -1.72
N ASN A 187 4.92 -4.22 -1.23
CA ASN A 187 5.24 -5.39 -2.04
C ASN A 187 4.00 -6.00 -2.73
N ILE A 188 2.80 -5.55 -2.37
CA ILE A 188 1.53 -6.06 -2.89
C ILE A 188 0.93 -5.02 -3.83
N SER A 189 0.74 -5.40 -5.09
CA SER A 189 0.21 -4.49 -6.11
C SER A 189 -1.30 -4.29 -5.98
N ILE A 190 -1.77 -3.08 -6.27
CA ILE A 190 -3.20 -2.79 -6.47
C ILE A 190 -3.58 -3.17 -7.91
N HIS A 191 -4.75 -3.79 -8.07
CA HIS A 191 -5.29 -4.14 -9.39
C HIS A 191 -5.49 -2.88 -10.24
N SER A 192 -5.25 -2.95 -11.56
CA SER A 192 -5.34 -1.82 -12.49
C SER A 192 -6.69 -1.09 -12.41
N ASN A 193 -7.78 -1.84 -12.25
CA ASN A 193 -9.14 -1.31 -12.01
C ASN A 193 -9.34 -0.56 -10.69
N SER A 194 -8.42 -0.62 -9.72
CA SER A 194 -8.57 -0.02 -8.39
C SER A 194 -7.57 1.11 -8.11
N VAL A 195 -6.55 1.31 -8.95
CA VAL A 195 -5.53 2.35 -8.75
C VAL A 195 -6.10 3.77 -8.75
N TYR A 196 -7.26 3.99 -9.38
CA TYR A 196 -7.93 5.29 -9.42
C TYR A 196 -8.31 5.82 -8.02
N LEU A 197 -8.41 4.94 -7.03
CA LEU A 197 -8.75 5.29 -5.65
C LEU A 197 -7.59 5.92 -4.88
N PHE A 198 -6.36 5.72 -5.36
CA PHE A 198 -5.15 6.09 -4.63
C PHE A 198 -4.35 7.15 -5.39
N GLY A 199 -5.03 8.24 -5.74
CA GLY A 199 -4.42 9.41 -6.32
C GLY A 199 -3.95 10.41 -5.26
N GLY A 200 -2.82 11.05 -5.53
CA GLY A 200 -2.34 12.25 -4.85
C GLY A 200 -1.86 13.27 -5.89
N HIS A 201 -1.40 14.44 -5.46
CA HIS A 201 -0.84 15.43 -6.36
C HIS A 201 0.31 16.21 -5.73
N ILE A 202 1.15 16.79 -6.57
CA ILE A 202 2.12 17.81 -6.19
C ILE A 202 1.70 19.06 -6.94
N GLU A 203 0.93 19.92 -6.29
CA GLU A 203 0.32 21.10 -6.94
C GLU A 203 1.37 22.04 -7.52
N GLU A 204 2.52 22.15 -6.87
CA GLU A 204 3.62 23.01 -7.27
C GLU A 204 4.37 22.53 -8.52
N ASP A 205 4.19 21.26 -8.90
CA ASP A 205 4.80 20.64 -10.09
C ASP A 205 3.80 20.37 -11.20
N ASP A 206 2.51 20.65 -10.98
CA ASP A 206 1.42 20.20 -11.85
C ASP A 206 1.47 18.69 -12.15
N ASP A 207 1.83 17.91 -11.13
CA ASP A 207 1.93 16.45 -11.19
C ASP A 207 0.82 15.76 -10.38
N ILE A 208 0.35 14.62 -10.88
CA ILE A 208 -0.44 13.64 -10.15
C ILE A 208 0.40 12.41 -9.82
N VAL A 209 0.12 11.84 -8.66
CA VAL A 209 0.73 10.60 -8.20
C VAL A 209 -0.35 9.52 -8.15
N ILE A 210 -0.10 8.36 -8.73
CA ILE A 210 -1.02 7.21 -8.67
C ILE A 210 -0.29 6.06 -8.01
N GLU A 211 -0.76 5.62 -6.85
CA GLU A 211 -0.18 4.48 -6.14
C GLU A 211 -0.49 3.18 -6.89
N LEU A 212 0.55 2.38 -7.13
CA LEU A 212 0.47 1.08 -7.80
C LEU A 212 0.57 -0.09 -6.82
N ALA A 213 0.98 0.16 -5.59
CA ALA A 213 1.07 -0.84 -4.52
C ALA A 213 0.29 -0.38 -3.30
N ALA A 214 -0.13 -1.32 -2.45
CA ALA A 214 -0.99 -1.04 -1.31
C ALA A 214 -0.40 0.08 -0.42
N PRO A 215 -1.07 1.24 -0.31
CA PRO A 215 -0.47 2.40 0.31
C PRO A 215 -0.54 2.35 1.84
N PHE A 216 0.45 2.95 2.48
CA PHE A 216 0.35 3.23 3.91
C PHE A 216 -0.77 4.24 4.16
N GLY A 217 -1.61 3.95 5.15
CA GLY A 217 -2.78 4.77 5.48
C GLY A 217 -4.10 4.26 4.90
N TRP A 218 -4.07 3.28 3.98
CA TRP A 218 -5.29 2.58 3.58
C TRP A 218 -5.67 1.51 4.61
N ALA A 219 -6.94 1.48 5.02
CA ALA A 219 -7.46 0.55 6.01
C ALA A 219 -7.33 -0.93 5.58
N GLY A 220 -7.33 -1.21 4.27
CA GLY A 220 -7.15 -2.56 3.73
C GLY A 220 -5.70 -3.05 3.74
N SER A 221 -4.70 -2.16 3.76
CA SER A 221 -3.29 -2.57 3.60
C SER A 221 -2.83 -3.62 4.62
N PRO A 222 -3.15 -3.50 5.93
CA PRO A 222 -2.78 -4.53 6.90
C PRO A 222 -3.46 -5.88 6.63
N GLY A 223 -4.76 -5.88 6.33
CA GLY A 223 -5.52 -7.12 6.10
C GLY A 223 -5.10 -7.87 4.84
N PHE A 224 -4.79 -7.15 3.77
CA PHE A 224 -4.22 -7.78 2.56
C PHE A 224 -2.77 -8.21 2.74
N TYR A 225 -2.03 -7.55 3.64
CA TYR A 225 -0.69 -8.00 3.98
C TYR A 225 -0.70 -9.26 4.83
N GLU A 226 -1.67 -9.44 5.72
CA GLU A 226 -1.86 -10.70 6.46
C GLU A 226 -1.92 -11.92 5.54
N ILE A 227 -2.63 -11.79 4.40
CA ILE A 227 -2.73 -12.84 3.38
C ILE A 227 -1.37 -13.18 2.74
N ALA A 228 -0.46 -12.20 2.65
CA ALA A 228 0.83 -12.37 1.99
C ALA A 228 1.98 -12.69 2.96
N GLY A 229 1.92 -12.14 4.18
CA GLY A 229 2.96 -12.22 5.20
C GLY A 229 2.73 -13.32 6.22
N GLY A 230 1.46 -13.64 6.52
CA GLY A 230 1.04 -14.54 7.58
C GLY A 230 1.35 -14.05 9.00
#